data_AF-A0A944C869-F1
#
_entry.id   AF-A0A944C869-F1
#
_cell.length_a   1.000
_cell.length_b   1.000
_cell.length_c   1.000
_cell.angle_alpha   90.00
_cell.angle_beta   90.00
_cell.angle_gamma   90.00
#
_symmetry.space_group_name_H-M   'P 1'
#
loop_
_entity.id
_entity.type
_entity.pdbx_description
1 polymer ?
#
loop_
_entity_poly.entity_id
_entity_poly.type
_entity_poly.pdbx_seq_one_letter_code
_entity_poly.pdbx_strand_id
1 'polypeptide(L)'
;MNAKNIARQHFVAGTALGTAAAALGVAAASTRTPRPAIADEAADSDWASVLNVDIASVLPGNTSEQVEVADTKDCDVLVIGAGVSGANTAIRAGELGKKVILVEKTDTIGGASNLSSGPIGYNSRIALDAGEQTDILPLLNDWIAGSHYRVDAASVKQLLEKSGEAIDWMSDNGWEFTPWFSASMVKFPDYSVREQLFLDALDRTVVANGGEVLTGTCAKRLVVDDEGKVTGAVV
;
A
#
# COMPACT_ATOMS: atom_id res chain seq x y z
N MET A 1 -0.29 -66.24 -33.45
CA MET A 1 -1.55 -65.54 -33.10
C MET A 1 -1.26 -64.60 -31.94
N ASN A 2 -1.56 -63.30 -32.12
CA ASN A 2 -1.65 -62.14 -31.19
C ASN A 2 -0.65 -62.04 -30.01
N ALA A 3 0.32 -61.13 -30.00
CA ALA A 3 0.27 -59.67 -29.80
C ALA A 3 0.05 -59.21 -28.33
N LYS A 4 1.11 -58.74 -27.65
CA LYS A 4 1.30 -57.33 -27.22
C LYS A 4 2.58 -57.12 -26.39
N ASN A 5 3.44 -56.25 -26.95
CA ASN A 5 4.43 -55.32 -26.40
C ASN A 5 5.31 -55.68 -25.18
N ILE A 6 6.57 -55.92 -25.52
CA ILE A 6 7.76 -55.80 -24.68
C ILE A 6 8.17 -54.32 -24.64
N ALA A 7 8.44 -53.76 -23.46
CA ALA A 7 9.30 -52.58 -23.34
C ALA A 7 10.62 -53.01 -22.69
N ARG A 8 11.71 -52.89 -23.46
CA ARG A 8 13.08 -53.24 -23.08
C ARG A 8 13.68 -52.12 -22.24
N GLN A 9 14.16 -52.51 -21.06
CA GLN A 9 15.20 -51.82 -20.30
C GLN A 9 16.55 -51.92 -21.03
N HIS A 10 17.53 -51.16 -20.53
CA HIS A 10 18.90 -50.90 -21.03
C HIS A 10 18.95 -49.71 -22.00
N PHE A 11 19.74 -48.65 -21.82
CA PHE A 11 20.91 -48.37 -20.97
C PHE A 11 21.12 -46.84 -21.10
N VAL A 12 21.52 -46.07 -20.09
CA VAL A 12 22.92 -45.70 -19.80
C VAL A 12 22.87 -44.70 -18.63
N ALA A 13 23.82 -44.83 -17.71
CA ALA A 13 24.10 -43.89 -16.61
C ALA A 13 24.93 -42.67 -17.07
N GLY A 14 24.72 -41.50 -16.44
CA GLY A 14 25.75 -40.44 -16.38
C GLY A 14 25.28 -38.98 -16.34
N THR A 15 25.06 -38.46 -15.13
CA THR A 15 25.25 -37.06 -14.63
C THR A 15 24.68 -35.85 -15.39
N ALA A 16 23.77 -35.10 -14.76
CA ALA A 16 24.05 -33.78 -14.14
C ALA A 16 22.75 -33.08 -13.66
N LEU A 17 22.84 -32.48 -12.46
CA LEU A 17 22.11 -31.34 -11.90
C LEU A 17 20.78 -30.90 -12.54
N GLY A 18 19.70 -30.97 -11.76
CA GLY A 18 18.47 -30.21 -12.03
C GLY A 18 17.23 -30.84 -11.41
N THR A 19 16.62 -30.11 -10.46
CA THR A 19 15.20 -30.13 -10.07
C THR A 19 14.57 -31.44 -9.58
N ALA A 20 14.16 -31.46 -8.32
CA ALA A 20 13.15 -32.39 -7.78
C ALA A 20 12.25 -31.58 -6.83
N ALA A 21 10.93 -31.76 -6.77
CA ALA A 21 10.12 -32.87 -7.25
C ALA A 21 8.66 -32.44 -7.46
N ALA A 22 7.99 -33.08 -8.42
CA ALA A 22 6.55 -33.27 -8.40
C ALA A 22 6.24 -34.77 -8.21
N ALA A 23 5.34 -35.03 -7.25
CA ALA A 23 4.42 -36.16 -7.07
C ALA A 23 4.95 -37.61 -6.97
N LEU A 24 4.44 -38.35 -5.96
CA LEU A 24 3.75 -39.63 -6.14
C LEU A 24 3.10 -40.11 -4.83
N GLY A 25 1.84 -40.54 -4.92
CA GLY A 25 1.08 -41.10 -3.81
C GLY A 25 1.30 -42.60 -3.63
N VAL A 26 0.95 -43.10 -2.44
CA VAL A 26 0.62 -44.51 -2.18
C VAL A 26 -0.65 -44.53 -1.32
N ALA A 27 -1.71 -45.13 -1.85
CA ALA A 27 -2.88 -45.50 -1.08
C ALA A 27 -2.57 -46.77 -0.26
N ALA A 28 -2.58 -46.67 1.06
CA ALA A 28 -2.60 -47.80 1.98
C ALA A 28 -3.97 -47.86 2.65
N ALA A 29 -4.56 -49.06 2.63
CA ALA A 29 -5.90 -49.32 3.14
C ALA A 29 -6.00 -49.16 4.67
N SER A 30 -7.12 -48.56 5.07
CA SER A 30 -7.70 -48.36 6.40
C SER A 30 -7.41 -49.40 7.49
N THR A 31 -6.84 -48.94 8.60
CA THR A 31 -7.31 -49.29 9.96
C THR A 31 -7.41 -48.01 10.80
N ARG A 32 -8.64 -47.53 11.06
CA ARG A 32 -8.92 -46.38 11.96
C ARG A 32 -8.62 -46.80 13.40
N THR A 33 -7.54 -46.29 13.98
CA THR A 33 -7.43 -46.13 15.43
C THR A 33 -8.17 -44.85 15.82
N PRO A 34 -9.07 -44.85 16.83
CA PRO A 34 -9.71 -43.63 17.30
C PRO A 34 -8.65 -42.69 17.89
N ARG A 35 -8.57 -41.46 17.36
CA ARG A 35 -7.85 -40.37 18.02
C ARG A 35 -8.61 -40.01 19.31
N PRO A 36 -7.95 -39.80 20.45
CA PRO A 36 -8.64 -39.32 21.65
C PRO A 36 -9.32 -37.99 21.32
N ALA A 37 -10.59 -37.86 21.71
CA ALA A 37 -11.33 -36.63 21.56
C ALA A 37 -10.61 -35.54 22.36
N ILE A 38 -10.11 -34.51 21.67
CA ILE A 38 -9.79 -33.24 22.31
C ILE A 38 -11.16 -32.66 22.67
N ALA A 39 -11.39 -32.46 23.96
CA ALA A 39 -12.59 -31.75 24.40
C ALA A 39 -12.55 -30.34 23.79
N ASP A 40 -13.58 -30.00 23.01
CA ASP A 40 -13.89 -28.61 22.70
C ASP A 40 -14.35 -27.95 24.00
N GLU A 41 -13.39 -27.53 24.83
CA GLU A 41 -13.62 -26.38 25.69
C GLU A 41 -13.56 -25.16 24.77
N ALA A 42 -14.66 -24.91 24.08
CA ALA A 42 -14.96 -23.58 23.56
C ALA A 42 -15.09 -22.66 24.79
N ALA A 43 -13.94 -22.15 25.24
CA ALA A 43 -13.93 -20.96 26.06
C ALA A 43 -14.67 -19.91 25.23
N ASP A 44 -15.77 -19.44 25.82
CA ASP A 44 -16.66 -18.37 25.35
C ASP A 44 -15.89 -17.05 25.30
N SER A 45 -14.84 -17.04 24.47
CA SER A 45 -14.00 -15.90 24.21
C SER A 45 -14.77 -15.07 23.22
N ASP A 46 -15.32 -13.98 23.74
CA ASP A 46 -15.94 -12.90 22.98
C ASP A 46 -14.86 -12.26 22.09
N TRP A 47 -14.49 -12.94 21.02
CA TRP A 47 -13.54 -12.47 20.03
C TRP A 47 -14.04 -11.19 19.36
N ALA A 48 -15.36 -10.96 19.36
CA ALA A 48 -15.95 -9.72 18.92
C ALA A 48 -15.55 -8.57 19.86
N SER A 49 -15.48 -8.76 21.18
CA SER A 49 -14.92 -7.75 22.11
C SER A 49 -13.43 -7.48 21.90
N VAL A 50 -12.65 -8.48 21.45
CA VAL A 50 -11.23 -8.32 21.10
C VAL A 50 -11.04 -7.51 19.81
N LEU A 51 -12.04 -7.52 18.91
CA LEU A 51 -12.08 -6.68 17.72
C LEU A 51 -12.75 -5.33 17.98
N ASN A 52 -13.56 -5.21 19.04
CA ASN A 52 -14.20 -3.98 19.49
C ASN A 52 -13.28 -3.14 20.39
N VAL A 53 -11.98 -3.17 20.10
CA VAL A 53 -11.04 -2.20 20.65
C VAL A 53 -11.33 -0.90 19.92
N ASP A 54 -11.68 0.15 20.66
CA ASP A 54 -11.69 1.50 20.11
C ASP A 54 -10.29 1.75 19.53
N ILE A 55 -10.19 1.70 18.20
CA ILE A 55 -8.92 1.76 17.50
C ILE A 55 -8.22 3.08 17.84
N ALA A 56 -8.98 4.13 18.17
CA ALA A 56 -8.43 5.38 18.66
C ALA A 56 -7.65 5.17 19.96
N SER A 57 -8.14 4.37 20.92
CA SER A 57 -7.48 4.12 22.22
C SER A 57 -6.14 3.38 22.12
N VAL A 58 -5.89 2.66 21.04
CA VAL A 58 -4.67 1.84 20.82
C VAL A 58 -3.75 2.36 19.73
N LEU A 59 -4.13 3.43 19.02
CA LEU A 59 -3.24 4.09 18.09
C LEU A 59 -2.08 4.75 18.85
N PRO A 60 -0.81 4.44 18.52
CA PRO A 60 0.33 5.18 19.04
C PRO A 60 0.17 6.66 18.71
N GLY A 61 -0.07 7.50 19.73
CA GLY A 61 -0.32 8.93 19.57
C GLY A 61 -1.65 9.42 20.13
N ASN A 62 -2.62 8.54 20.46
CA ASN A 62 -3.79 8.96 21.23
C ASN A 62 -3.42 9.08 22.71
N THR A 63 -2.57 10.07 22.99
CA THR A 63 -2.10 10.37 24.32
C THR A 63 -3.24 11.00 25.11
N SER A 64 -3.47 10.51 26.33
CA SER A 64 -4.26 11.22 27.36
C SER A 64 -3.57 12.50 27.87
N GLU A 65 -2.51 12.94 27.18
CA GLU A 65 -1.80 14.18 27.45
C GLU A 65 -2.77 15.35 27.30
N GLN A 66 -2.88 16.15 28.36
CA GLN A 66 -3.50 17.45 28.28
C GLN A 66 -2.55 18.37 27.52
N VAL A 67 -2.86 18.59 26.25
CA VAL A 67 -2.15 19.55 25.40
C VAL A 67 -2.86 20.89 25.49
N GLU A 68 -2.19 21.87 26.09
CA GLU A 68 -2.65 23.27 26.08
C GLU A 68 -2.55 23.82 24.65
N VAL A 69 -3.68 24.25 24.10
CA VAL A 69 -3.73 24.82 22.74
C VAL A 69 -3.30 26.28 22.82
N ALA A 70 -2.09 26.57 22.35
CA ALA A 70 -1.52 27.92 22.38
C ALA A 70 -2.04 28.84 21.25
N ASP A 71 -2.37 28.28 20.09
CA ASP A 71 -2.83 29.00 18.91
C ASP A 71 -3.80 28.14 18.08
N THR A 72 -4.58 28.75 17.20
CA THR A 72 -5.51 28.06 16.29
C THR A 72 -5.37 28.59 14.87
N LYS A 73 -5.20 27.67 13.90
CA LYS A 73 -5.07 27.98 12.48
C LYS A 73 -6.22 27.36 11.69
N ASP A 74 -6.96 28.20 10.97
CA ASP A 74 -8.02 27.74 10.08
C ASP A 74 -7.48 27.33 8.70
N CYS A 75 -7.99 26.23 8.17
CA CYS A 75 -7.70 25.72 6.83
C CYS A 75 -8.92 25.01 6.24
N ASP A 76 -8.92 24.84 4.91
CA ASP A 76 -9.94 24.02 4.24
C ASP A 76 -9.62 22.52 4.38
N VAL A 77 -8.33 22.18 4.39
CA VAL A 77 -7.83 20.80 4.44
C VAL A 77 -6.60 20.74 5.35
N LEU A 78 -6.67 19.91 6.38
CA LEU A 78 -5.52 19.52 7.19
C LEU A 78 -5.02 18.15 6.73
N VAL A 79 -3.75 18.06 6.34
CA VAL A 79 -3.07 16.81 6.00
C VAL A 79 -2.07 16.46 7.09
N ILE A 80 -2.18 15.25 7.64
CA ILE A 80 -1.30 14.77 8.72
C ILE A 80 -0.36 13.70 8.18
N GLY A 81 0.94 13.99 8.21
CA GLY A 81 2.02 13.18 7.68
C GLY A 81 2.37 13.57 6.25
N ALA A 82 3.65 13.89 6.01
CA ALA A 82 4.17 14.30 4.70
C ALA A 82 4.92 13.15 4.00
N GLY A 83 4.42 11.91 4.10
CA GLY A 83 4.83 10.83 3.21
C GLY A 83 4.34 11.06 1.76
N VAL A 84 4.65 10.15 0.83
CA VAL A 84 4.17 10.28 -0.58
C VAL A 84 2.66 10.48 -0.69
N SER A 85 1.86 9.80 0.13
CA SER A 85 0.40 9.93 0.11
C SER A 85 -0.05 11.31 0.59
N GLY A 86 0.47 11.76 1.74
CA GLY A 86 0.11 13.05 2.33
C GLY A 86 0.63 14.23 1.52
N ALA A 87 1.89 14.19 1.06
CA ALA A 87 2.46 15.23 0.21
C ALA A 87 1.66 15.38 -1.09
N ASN A 88 1.37 14.28 -1.81
CA ASN A 88 0.57 14.35 -3.03
C ASN A 88 -0.88 14.77 -2.77
N THR A 89 -1.47 14.40 -1.62
CA THR A 89 -2.80 14.88 -1.20
C THR A 89 -2.79 16.40 -1.01
N ALA A 90 -1.79 16.92 -0.31
CA ALA A 90 -1.64 18.35 -0.06
C ALA A 90 -1.41 19.12 -1.36
N ILE A 91 -0.52 18.63 -2.23
CA ILE A 91 -0.27 19.21 -3.56
C ILE A 91 -1.57 19.27 -4.37
N ARG A 92 -2.29 18.13 -4.47
CA ARG A 92 -3.53 18.07 -5.24
C ARG A 92 -4.62 18.98 -4.67
N ALA A 93 -4.77 19.06 -3.34
CA ALA A 93 -5.71 19.98 -2.72
C ALA A 93 -5.32 21.45 -2.97
N GLY A 94 -4.02 21.76 -2.95
CA GLY A 94 -3.47 23.05 -3.33
C GLY A 94 -3.76 23.40 -4.78
N GLU A 95 -3.55 22.49 -5.74
CA GLU A 95 -3.93 22.69 -7.16
C GLU A 95 -5.42 23.01 -7.35
N LEU A 96 -6.28 22.51 -6.46
CA LEU A 96 -7.71 22.79 -6.44
C LEU A 96 -8.08 24.10 -5.70
N GLY A 97 -7.08 24.91 -5.34
CA GLY A 97 -7.24 26.22 -4.72
C GLY A 97 -7.67 26.18 -3.25
N LYS A 98 -7.41 25.06 -2.54
CA LYS A 98 -7.71 24.95 -1.11
C LYS A 98 -6.59 25.54 -0.27
N LYS A 99 -6.94 26.18 0.85
CA LYS A 99 -5.98 26.52 1.90
C LYS A 99 -5.63 25.25 2.67
N VAL A 100 -4.46 24.69 2.38
CA VAL A 100 -4.00 23.42 2.98
C VAL A 100 -3.00 23.69 4.09
N ILE A 101 -3.14 23.01 5.23
CA ILE A 101 -2.06 22.88 6.21
C ILE A 101 -1.58 21.43 6.18
N LEU A 102 -0.30 21.22 5.92
CA LEU A 102 0.37 19.92 5.96
C LEU A 102 1.28 19.87 7.19
N VAL A 103 1.12 18.88 8.06
CA VAL A 103 1.99 18.67 9.24
C VAL A 103 2.80 17.38 9.11
N GLU A 104 4.07 17.42 9.51
CA GLU A 104 4.97 16.27 9.55
C GLU A 104 5.73 16.27 10.87
N LYS A 105 5.78 15.12 11.56
CA LYS A 105 6.40 15.01 12.88
C LYS A 105 7.93 15.05 12.81
N THR A 106 8.52 14.65 11.69
CA THR A 106 9.97 14.71 11.47
C THR A 106 10.39 16.03 10.85
N ASP A 107 11.69 16.28 10.83
CA ASP A 107 12.25 17.49 10.19
C ASP A 107 12.26 17.41 8.66
N THR A 108 12.03 16.21 8.09
CA THR A 108 12.09 15.94 6.65
C THR A 108 10.77 15.39 6.10
N ILE A 109 10.55 15.61 4.80
CA ILE A 109 9.35 15.18 4.05
C ILE A 109 9.65 13.95 3.20
N GLY A 110 8.64 13.11 2.96
CA GLY A 110 8.64 11.96 2.06
C GLY A 110 8.54 10.61 2.77
N GLY A 111 8.88 10.57 4.07
CA GLY A 111 8.73 9.39 4.93
C GLY A 111 9.38 8.12 4.36
N ALA A 112 8.76 6.96 4.58
CA ALA A 112 9.28 5.68 4.07
C ALA A 112 9.36 5.61 2.54
N SER A 113 8.63 6.48 1.82
CA SER A 113 8.65 6.50 0.35
C SER A 113 9.94 7.08 -0.21
N ASN A 114 10.64 7.90 0.58
CA ASN A 114 12.02 8.28 0.28
C ASN A 114 12.98 7.08 0.31
N LEU A 115 12.56 5.89 0.73
CA LEU A 115 13.38 4.66 0.70
C LEU A 115 12.81 3.61 -0.27
N SER A 116 11.74 3.94 -1.00
CA SER A 116 11.15 3.04 -2.00
C SER A 116 11.97 3.04 -3.29
N SER A 117 12.06 1.89 -3.96
CA SER A 117 12.75 1.82 -5.26
C SER A 117 11.91 2.36 -6.41
N GLY A 118 10.60 2.12 -6.38
CA GLY A 118 9.74 2.49 -7.50
C GLY A 118 8.31 1.97 -7.37
N PRO A 119 7.33 2.63 -7.98
CA PRO A 119 5.95 2.18 -8.06
C PRO A 119 5.69 1.29 -9.30
N ILE A 120 4.50 0.70 -9.35
CA ILE A 120 3.91 0.15 -10.57
C ILE A 120 2.80 1.09 -11.01
N GLY A 121 2.87 1.59 -12.23
CA GLY A 121 1.88 2.45 -12.88
C GLY A 121 1.30 1.78 -14.12
N TYR A 122 0.31 0.91 -13.93
CA TYR A 122 -0.32 0.20 -15.03
C TYR A 122 -0.97 1.18 -15.99
N ASN A 123 -0.71 1.00 -17.29
CA ASN A 123 -1.25 1.85 -18.35
C ASN A 123 -0.89 3.34 -18.20
N SER A 124 0.22 3.68 -17.52
CA SER A 124 0.83 5.02 -17.60
C SER A 124 1.25 5.34 -19.05
N ARG A 125 1.44 6.62 -19.37
CA ARG A 125 1.96 7.05 -20.68
C ARG A 125 3.27 6.34 -21.04
N ILE A 126 4.19 6.19 -20.08
CA ILE A 126 5.45 5.45 -20.26
C ILE A 126 5.19 3.99 -20.68
N ALA A 127 4.24 3.31 -20.03
CA ALA A 127 3.89 1.93 -20.36
C ALA A 127 3.24 1.82 -21.75
N LEU A 128 2.27 2.68 -22.04
CA LEU A 128 1.55 2.67 -23.31
C LEU A 128 2.44 3.03 -24.50
N ASP A 129 3.34 4.00 -24.35
CA ASP A 129 4.31 4.39 -25.39
C ASP A 129 5.31 3.26 -25.69
N ALA A 130 5.60 2.42 -24.71
CA ALA A 130 6.40 1.20 -24.88
C ALA A 130 5.61 0.01 -25.43
N GLY A 131 4.30 0.17 -25.70
CA GLY A 131 3.41 -0.89 -26.16
C GLY A 131 2.98 -1.87 -25.07
N GLU A 132 3.16 -1.53 -23.80
CA GLU A 132 2.78 -2.34 -22.63
C GLU A 132 1.40 -1.91 -22.11
N GLN A 133 0.34 -2.45 -22.69
CA GLN A 133 -1.02 -2.31 -22.18
C GLN A 133 -1.38 -3.49 -21.28
N THR A 134 -1.81 -3.19 -20.06
CA THR A 134 -2.21 -4.18 -19.05
C THR A 134 -3.73 -4.30 -18.97
N ASP A 135 -4.25 -5.52 -19.08
CA ASP A 135 -5.64 -5.84 -18.71
C ASP A 135 -5.73 -5.94 -17.18
N ILE A 136 -6.50 -5.04 -16.56
CA ILE A 136 -6.58 -4.90 -15.10
C ILE A 136 -7.42 -6.01 -14.46
N LEU A 137 -8.43 -6.55 -15.15
CA LEU A 137 -9.39 -7.44 -14.52
C LEU A 137 -8.77 -8.76 -14.02
N PRO A 138 -7.89 -9.44 -14.78
CA PRO A 138 -7.17 -10.62 -14.27
C PRO A 138 -6.33 -10.30 -13.03
N LEU A 139 -5.58 -9.18 -13.05
CA LEU A 139 -4.76 -8.76 -11.92
C LEU A 139 -5.58 -8.48 -10.66
N LEU A 140 -6.73 -7.82 -10.83
CA LEU A 140 -7.67 -7.57 -9.73
C LEU A 140 -8.17 -8.88 -9.12
N ASN A 141 -8.60 -9.82 -9.97
CA ASN A 141 -9.10 -11.12 -9.51
C ASN A 141 -8.03 -11.90 -8.77
N ASP A 142 -6.81 -11.94 -9.30
CA ASP A 142 -5.67 -12.61 -8.67
C ASP A 142 -5.31 -11.96 -7.33
N TRP A 143 -5.32 -10.63 -7.24
CA TRP A 143 -5.07 -9.91 -5.98
C TRP A 143 -6.13 -10.25 -4.94
N ILE A 144 -7.41 -10.17 -5.29
CA ILE A 144 -8.52 -10.47 -4.38
C ILE A 144 -8.42 -11.91 -3.88
N ALA A 145 -8.22 -12.87 -4.79
CA ALA A 145 -8.09 -14.29 -4.45
C ALA A 145 -6.85 -14.55 -3.58
N GLY A 146 -5.70 -13.98 -3.94
CA GLY A 146 -4.45 -14.09 -3.20
C GLY A 146 -4.49 -13.43 -1.82
N SER A 147 -5.37 -12.44 -1.64
CA SER A 147 -5.66 -11.81 -0.35
C SER A 147 -6.73 -12.56 0.45
N HIS A 148 -7.10 -13.77 0.03
CA HIS A 148 -8.17 -14.57 0.62
C HIS A 148 -9.49 -13.81 0.77
N TYR A 149 -9.79 -12.91 -0.17
CA TYR A 149 -11.00 -12.07 -0.19
C TYR A 149 -11.14 -11.14 1.03
N ARG A 150 -10.03 -10.84 1.73
CA ARG A 150 -10.00 -9.98 2.93
C ARG A 150 -9.69 -8.51 2.64
N VAL A 151 -9.45 -8.17 1.37
CA VAL A 151 -9.21 -6.80 0.92
C VAL A 151 -10.51 -6.15 0.47
N ASP A 152 -10.58 -4.83 0.56
CA ASP A 152 -11.60 -4.08 -0.15
C ASP A 152 -11.30 -4.09 -1.66
N ALA A 153 -12.07 -4.89 -2.39
CA ALA A 153 -11.94 -5.03 -3.84
C ALA A 153 -12.13 -3.70 -4.58
N ALA A 154 -12.95 -2.78 -4.08
CA ALA A 154 -13.17 -1.49 -4.71
C ALA A 154 -11.90 -0.62 -4.62
N SER A 155 -11.26 -0.59 -3.44
CA SER A 155 -9.98 0.11 -3.23
C SER A 155 -8.86 -0.46 -4.08
N VAL A 156 -8.74 -1.80 -4.16
CA VAL A 156 -7.71 -2.45 -5.00
C VAL A 156 -7.95 -2.15 -6.48
N LYS A 157 -9.21 -2.22 -6.94
CA LYS A 157 -9.56 -1.86 -8.32
C LYS A 157 -9.18 -0.41 -8.62
N GLN A 158 -9.53 0.52 -7.75
CA GLN A 158 -9.18 1.93 -7.92
C GLN A 158 -7.66 2.12 -8.00
N LEU A 159 -6.89 1.49 -7.11
CA LEU A 159 -5.43 1.55 -7.15
C LEU A 159 -4.89 1.07 -8.51
N LEU A 160 -5.31 -0.10 -8.97
CA LEU A 160 -4.84 -0.68 -10.22
C LEU A 160 -5.19 0.21 -11.43
N GLU A 161 -6.44 0.67 -11.52
CA GLU A 161 -6.93 1.50 -12.63
C GLU A 161 -6.33 2.92 -12.63
N LYS A 162 -5.99 3.47 -11.46
CA LYS A 162 -5.49 4.84 -11.31
C LYS A 162 -3.97 4.95 -11.18
N SER A 163 -3.28 3.83 -11.01
CA SER A 163 -1.82 3.83 -10.83
C SER A 163 -1.09 4.50 -12.00
N GLY A 164 -1.47 4.23 -13.25
CA GLY A 164 -0.88 4.87 -14.42
C GLY A 164 -1.09 6.38 -14.45
N GLU A 165 -2.33 6.83 -14.22
CA GLU A 165 -2.70 8.25 -14.14
C GLU A 165 -1.91 8.97 -13.02
N ALA A 166 -1.65 8.30 -11.89
CA ALA A 166 -0.85 8.85 -10.81
C ALA A 166 0.64 9.03 -11.22
N ILE A 167 1.22 8.08 -11.96
CA ILE A 167 2.59 8.23 -12.50
C ILE A 167 2.65 9.40 -13.49
N ASP A 168 1.66 9.51 -14.37
CA ASP A 168 1.61 10.60 -15.35
C ASP A 168 1.48 11.96 -14.65
N TRP A 169 0.59 12.08 -13.66
CA TRP A 169 0.42 13.31 -12.88
C TRP A 169 1.68 13.68 -12.07
N MET A 170 2.36 12.69 -11.47
CA MET A 170 3.65 12.94 -10.80
C MET A 170 4.70 13.39 -11.81
N SER A 171 4.72 12.80 -13.01
CA SER A 171 5.65 13.19 -14.09
C SER A 171 5.42 14.64 -14.54
N ASP A 172 4.16 15.02 -14.72
CA ASP A 172 3.77 16.39 -15.05
C ASP A 172 4.13 17.37 -13.92
N ASN A 173 4.29 16.88 -12.69
CA ASN A 173 4.78 17.63 -11.52
C ASN A 173 6.31 17.61 -11.34
N GLY A 174 7.06 17.13 -12.34
CA GLY A 174 8.52 17.17 -12.39
C GLY A 174 9.23 15.91 -11.90
N TRP A 175 8.50 14.83 -11.61
CA TRP A 175 9.11 13.55 -11.28
C TRP A 175 9.60 12.83 -12.55
N GLU A 176 10.87 12.46 -12.57
CA GLU A 176 11.41 11.66 -13.67
C GLU A 176 11.40 10.17 -13.31
N PHE A 177 10.53 9.43 -13.99
CA PHE A 177 10.43 7.97 -13.87
C PHE A 177 11.18 7.29 -15.01
N THR A 178 11.87 6.20 -14.69
CA THR A 178 12.56 5.37 -15.68
C THR A 178 12.06 3.93 -15.61
N PRO A 179 11.79 3.25 -16.75
CA PRO A 179 11.49 1.82 -16.73
C PRO A 179 12.56 1.03 -15.99
N TRP A 180 12.15 0.05 -15.16
CA TRP A 180 13.10 -0.72 -14.36
C TRP A 180 13.12 -2.21 -14.71
N PHE A 181 12.01 -2.93 -14.49
CA PHE A 181 11.88 -4.32 -14.97
C PHE A 181 10.82 -4.45 -16.09
N SER A 182 9.86 -3.53 -16.15
CA SER A 182 8.94 -3.35 -17.26
C SER A 182 8.65 -1.86 -17.42
N ALA A 183 7.91 -1.46 -18.46
CA ALA A 183 7.51 -0.08 -18.64
C ALA A 183 6.39 0.34 -17.65
N SER A 184 5.62 -0.62 -17.13
CA SER A 184 4.68 -0.38 -16.02
C SER A 184 5.39 -0.27 -14.66
N MET A 185 6.50 -0.98 -14.43
CA MET A 185 7.25 -0.90 -13.19
C MET A 185 8.45 0.04 -13.33
N VAL A 186 8.24 1.26 -12.85
CA VAL A 186 9.17 2.38 -13.00
C VAL A 186 9.96 2.61 -11.72
N LYS A 187 11.19 3.13 -11.86
CA LYS A 187 12.03 3.55 -10.76
C LYS A 187 11.74 5.01 -10.41
N PHE A 188 11.66 5.31 -9.11
CA PHE A 188 11.72 6.69 -8.64
C PHE A 188 13.08 7.33 -8.96
N PRO A 189 13.17 8.67 -9.06
CA PRO A 189 14.44 9.36 -9.21
C PRO A 189 15.37 9.10 -8.01
N ASP A 190 16.62 9.57 -8.09
CA ASP A 190 17.59 9.36 -7.01
C ASP A 190 17.07 9.86 -5.65
N TYR A 191 17.42 9.17 -4.57
CA TYR A 191 16.95 9.52 -3.23
C TYR A 191 17.27 10.97 -2.84
N SER A 192 18.40 11.50 -3.31
CA SER A 192 18.86 12.86 -2.98
C SER A 192 17.97 13.98 -3.52
N VAL A 193 17.13 13.72 -4.51
CA VAL A 193 16.30 14.77 -5.15
C VAL A 193 14.83 14.74 -4.74
N ARG A 194 14.36 13.64 -4.13
CA ARG A 194 12.91 13.40 -3.91
C ARG A 194 12.27 14.38 -2.94
N GLU A 195 12.95 14.68 -1.85
CA GLU A 195 12.45 15.64 -0.86
C GLU A 195 12.26 17.02 -1.50
N GLN A 196 13.26 17.48 -2.27
CA GLN A 196 13.17 18.76 -2.96
C GLN A 196 12.04 18.79 -4.00
N LEU A 197 11.80 17.69 -4.74
CA LEU A 197 10.67 17.61 -5.66
C LEU A 197 9.32 17.79 -4.95
N PHE A 198 9.15 17.22 -3.76
CA PHE A 198 7.94 17.46 -2.97
C PHE A 198 7.87 18.90 -2.47
N LEU A 199 8.95 19.44 -1.92
CA LEU A 199 9.00 20.82 -1.43
C LEU A 199 8.65 21.82 -2.54
N ASP A 200 9.25 21.68 -3.72
CA ASP A 200 8.99 22.55 -4.86
C ASP A 200 7.51 22.49 -5.30
N ALA A 201 6.91 21.29 -5.31
CA ALA A 201 5.51 21.12 -5.66
C ALA A 201 4.58 21.71 -4.59
N LEU A 202 4.88 21.51 -3.30
CA LEU A 202 4.16 22.09 -2.18
C LEU A 202 4.27 23.63 -2.17
N ASP A 203 5.43 24.20 -2.46
CA ASP A 203 5.61 25.65 -2.55
C ASP A 203 4.73 26.25 -3.64
N ARG A 204 4.72 25.63 -4.83
CA ARG A 204 3.92 26.08 -5.98
C ARG A 204 2.40 25.95 -5.78
N THR A 205 1.94 25.05 -4.92
CA THR A 205 0.51 24.67 -4.85
C THR A 205 -0.13 24.95 -3.50
N VAL A 206 0.57 24.67 -2.40
CA VAL A 206 0.09 24.87 -1.03
C VAL A 206 0.47 26.26 -0.53
N VAL A 207 1.76 26.59 -0.50
CA VAL A 207 2.25 27.86 0.06
C VAL A 207 1.78 29.04 -0.80
N ALA A 208 1.86 28.91 -2.13
CA ALA A 208 1.36 29.92 -3.07
C ALA A 208 -0.14 30.26 -2.88
N ASN A 209 -0.93 29.31 -2.35
CA ASN A 209 -2.36 29.49 -2.07
C ASN A 209 -2.65 29.84 -0.60
N GLY A 210 -1.64 30.29 0.16
CA GLY A 210 -1.79 30.72 1.55
C GLY A 210 -1.91 29.56 2.55
N GLY A 211 -1.57 28.35 2.13
CA GLY A 211 -1.38 27.18 2.99
C GLY A 211 -0.02 27.17 3.69
N GLU A 212 0.19 26.17 4.55
CA GLU A 212 1.43 26.01 5.34
C GLU A 212 1.93 24.56 5.31
N VAL A 213 3.25 24.39 5.35
CA VAL A 213 3.91 23.09 5.52
C VAL A 213 4.74 23.15 6.80
N LEU A 214 4.39 22.34 7.79
CA LEU A 214 4.93 22.38 9.15
C LEU A 214 5.64 21.07 9.48
N THR A 215 6.97 21.06 9.41
CA THR A 215 7.81 19.94 9.89
C THR A 215 8.04 20.04 11.40
N GLY A 216 8.57 18.97 12.01
CA GLY A 216 8.75 18.89 13.47
C GLY A 216 7.45 19.01 14.29
N THR A 217 6.30 18.79 13.65
CA THR A 217 4.95 19.07 14.17
C THR A 217 4.13 17.78 14.21
N CYS A 218 3.81 17.30 15.40
CA CYS A 218 3.25 15.97 15.61
C CYS A 218 1.78 16.06 16.00
N ALA A 219 0.88 15.72 15.08
CA ALA A 219 -0.54 15.52 15.40
C ALA A 219 -0.72 14.60 16.63
N LYS A 220 -1.50 15.07 17.59
CA LYS A 220 -1.76 14.40 18.88
C LYS A 220 -3.19 13.89 18.98
N ARG A 221 -4.17 14.68 18.52
CA ARG A 221 -5.59 14.36 18.74
C ARG A 221 -6.48 14.99 17.69
N LEU A 222 -7.44 14.23 17.17
CA LEU A 222 -8.50 14.80 16.32
C LEU A 222 -9.49 15.61 17.18
N VAL A 223 -9.91 16.75 16.66
CA VAL A 223 -11.00 17.54 17.23
C VAL A 223 -12.29 17.08 16.56
N VAL A 224 -13.27 16.71 17.37
CA VAL A 224 -14.56 16.16 16.94
C VAL A 224 -15.66 16.96 17.59
N ASP A 225 -16.68 17.36 16.82
CA ASP A 225 -17.85 18.06 17.35
C ASP A 225 -18.85 17.10 18.02
N ASP A 226 -19.91 17.67 18.61
CA ASP A 226 -20.95 16.91 19.33
C ASP A 226 -21.74 15.94 18.42
N GLU A 227 -21.67 16.10 17.10
CA GLU A 227 -22.30 15.22 16.11
C GLU A 227 -21.35 14.11 15.62
N GLY A 228 -20.11 14.07 16.12
CA GLY A 228 -19.11 13.06 15.76
C GLY A 228 -18.32 13.40 14.50
N LYS A 229 -18.44 14.62 13.95
CA LYS A 229 -17.69 15.05 12.77
C LYS A 229 -16.32 15.59 13.17
N VAL A 230 -15.28 15.17 12.43
CA VAL A 230 -13.92 15.71 12.59
C VAL A 230 -13.88 17.15 12.05
N THR A 231 -13.48 18.08 12.92
CA THR A 231 -13.39 19.52 12.62
C THR A 231 -11.96 20.06 12.65
N GLY A 232 -10.98 19.26 13.09
CA GLY A 232 -9.57 19.62 13.07
C GLY A 232 -8.69 18.60 13.78
N ALA A 233 -7.47 19.03 14.15
CA ALA A 233 -6.59 18.27 15.03
C ALA A 233 -5.73 19.21 15.88
N VAL A 234 -5.36 18.74 17.08
CA VAL A 234 -4.30 19.31 17.90
C VAL A 234 -2.99 18.69 17.44
N VAL A 235 -1.99 19.53 17.15
CA VAL A 235 -0.70 19.17 16.56
C VAL A 235 0.49 19.72 17.33
#